data_AF-A0A5N7MI81-F1
#
_entry.id   AF-A0A5N7MI81-F1
#
_cell.length_a   1.000
_cell.length_b   1.000
_cell.length_c   1.000
_cell.angle_alpha   90.00
_cell.angle_beta   90.00
_cell.angle_gamma   90.00
#
_symmetry.space_group_name_H-M   'P 1'
#
loop_
_entity.id
_entity.type
_entity.pdbx_description
1 polymer ?
#
loop_
_entity_poly.entity_id
_entity_poly.type
_entity_poly.pdbx_seq_one_letter_code
_entity_poly.pdbx_strand_id
1 'polypeptide(L)'
;MFAAVALVSPAIYVPEPPETSSARRVGVFGAEQYDPEVWKSLNYPTLLDAFLAKKISMPVHFSSGDHDDFQIEYHATNLYKVWRDNKIPAELRIIDGAHNWDAFKQLLPDAMRYVFQTVRRPELVNGASQ
;
A
#
# COMPACT_ATOMS: atom_id res chain seq x y z
N MET A 1 12.86 7.61 -0.33
CA MET A 1 11.68 7.13 -1.07
C MET A 1 11.94 5.71 -1.53
N PHE A 2 10.93 4.85 -1.58
CA PHE A 2 11.08 3.44 -1.92
C PHE A 2 11.19 3.22 -3.43
N ALA A 3 11.94 2.20 -3.84
CA ALA A 3 12.12 1.83 -5.26
C ALA A 3 10.98 0.92 -5.79
N ALA A 4 10.35 0.15 -4.91
CA ALA A 4 9.11 -0.60 -5.13
C ALA A 4 8.48 -0.88 -3.75
N VAL A 5 7.17 -1.14 -3.70
CA VAL A 5 6.43 -1.40 -2.46
C VAL A 5 5.53 -2.62 -2.60
N ALA A 6 5.45 -3.43 -1.55
CA ALA A 6 4.44 -4.47 -1.39
C ALA A 6 3.53 -4.10 -0.21
N LEU A 7 2.24 -4.02 -0.48
CA LEU A 7 1.19 -3.84 0.52
C LEU A 7 0.42 -5.16 0.66
N VAL A 8 0.69 -5.89 1.75
CA VAL A 8 0.09 -7.19 2.04
C VAL A 8 -0.88 -7.05 3.20
N SER A 9 -2.18 -7.20 2.92
CA SER A 9 -3.30 -6.85 3.82
C SER A 9 -3.06 -5.57 4.63
N PRO A 10 -2.79 -4.43 3.97
CA PRO A 10 -2.42 -3.17 4.61
C PRO A 10 -3.58 -2.49 5.36
N ALA A 11 -3.32 -1.89 6.52
CA ALA A 11 -4.29 -1.08 7.27
C ALA A 11 -4.51 0.33 6.66
N ILE A 12 -5.00 0.41 5.42
CA ILE A 12 -5.15 1.64 4.60
C ILE A 12 -6.61 2.14 4.51
N TYR A 13 -7.28 2.20 5.66
CA TYR A 13 -8.69 2.55 5.75
C TYR A 13 -9.02 3.97 5.32
N VAL A 14 -10.22 4.15 4.77
CA VAL A 14 -10.82 5.44 4.43
C VAL A 14 -12.32 5.41 4.76
N PRO A 15 -12.86 6.41 5.47
CA PRO A 15 -12.16 7.55 6.06
C PRO A 15 -11.39 7.20 7.34
N GLU A 16 -11.83 6.20 8.10
CA GLU A 16 -11.26 5.83 9.40
C GLU A 16 -11.14 4.30 9.54
N PRO A 17 -10.24 3.79 10.39
CA PRO A 17 -10.17 2.36 10.70
C PRO A 17 -11.45 1.85 11.39
N PRO A 18 -11.86 0.58 11.21
CA PRO A 18 -12.91 -0.04 12.01
C PRO A 18 -12.63 0.06 13.51
N GLU A 19 -13.68 0.12 14.34
CA GLU A 19 -13.53 0.24 15.82
C GLU A 19 -12.71 -0.90 16.43
N THR A 20 -12.81 -2.10 15.85
CA THR A 20 -12.07 -3.30 16.27
C THR A 20 -10.60 -3.29 15.85
N SER A 21 -10.19 -2.38 14.96
CA SER A 21 -8.83 -2.30 14.44
C SER A 21 -7.82 -1.97 15.54
N SER A 22 -6.63 -2.55 15.46
CA SER A 22 -5.51 -2.16 16.35
C SER A 22 -5.11 -0.69 16.15
N ALA A 23 -5.34 -0.11 14.96
CA ALA A 23 -5.09 1.30 14.67
C ALA A 23 -5.85 2.25 15.61
N ARG A 24 -6.99 1.83 16.19
CA ARG A 24 -7.77 2.60 17.17
C ARG A 24 -7.16 2.58 18.58
N ARG A 25 -6.20 1.69 18.83
CA ARG A 25 -5.64 1.39 20.17
C ARG A 25 -4.15 1.67 20.28
N VAL A 26 -3.47 1.86 19.14
CA VAL A 26 -2.04 2.18 19.08
C VAL A 26 -1.84 3.62 18.67
N GLY A 27 -0.68 4.18 19.04
CA GLY A 27 -0.26 5.53 18.67
C GLY A 27 0.10 5.69 17.20
N VAL A 28 -0.89 5.57 16.30
CA VAL A 28 -0.69 5.75 14.86
C VAL A 28 -0.20 7.17 14.60
N PHE A 29 0.78 7.31 13.70
CA PHE A 29 1.46 8.57 13.37
C PHE A 29 2.20 9.24 14.55
N GLY A 30 2.51 8.49 15.61
CA GLY A 30 3.28 8.98 16.75
C GLY A 30 2.47 9.77 17.79
N ALA A 31 1.13 9.76 17.68
CA ALA A 31 0.23 10.27 18.72
C ALA A 31 0.16 9.28 19.91
N GLU A 32 -0.21 9.75 21.10
CA GLU A 32 -0.37 8.86 22.26
C GLU A 32 -1.62 7.97 22.18
N GLN A 33 -2.68 8.49 21.57
CA GLN A 33 -3.97 7.82 21.38
C GLN A 33 -4.46 8.03 19.95
N TYR A 34 -5.41 7.20 19.53
CA TYR A 34 -6.07 7.40 18.25
C TYR A 34 -6.84 8.73 18.26
N ASP A 35 -6.55 9.57 17.27
CA ASP A 35 -7.24 10.84 17.02
C ASP A 35 -7.70 10.86 15.55
N PRO A 36 -9.01 10.98 15.28
CA PRO A 36 -9.55 11.05 13.92
C PRO A 36 -8.96 12.17 13.06
N GLU A 37 -8.66 13.33 13.64
CA GLU A 37 -8.10 14.48 12.92
C GLU A 37 -6.63 14.26 12.60
N VAL A 38 -5.87 13.63 13.50
CA VAL A 38 -4.49 13.18 13.21
C VAL A 38 -4.51 12.13 12.10
N TRP A 39 -5.42 11.16 12.18
CA TRP A 39 -5.57 10.14 11.14
C TRP A 39 -5.87 10.78 9.78
N LYS A 40 -6.86 11.67 9.72
CA LYS A 40 -7.26 12.34 8.48
C LYS A 40 -6.15 13.22 7.90
N SER A 41 -5.43 13.98 8.73
CA SER A 41 -4.40 14.91 8.27
C SER A 41 -3.10 14.23 7.82
N LEU A 42 -2.76 13.07 8.40
CA LEU A 42 -1.47 12.40 8.16
C LEU A 42 -1.58 11.11 7.34
N ASN A 43 -2.78 10.59 7.08
CA ASN A 43 -2.96 9.40 6.25
C ASN A 43 -2.92 9.73 4.74
N TYR A 44 -2.74 8.68 3.93
CA TYR A 44 -2.47 8.80 2.50
C TYR A 44 -3.50 9.61 1.69
N PRO A 45 -4.83 9.63 1.97
CA PRO A 45 -5.77 10.34 1.10
C PRO A 45 -5.45 11.85 1.02
N THR A 46 -5.01 12.44 2.13
CA THR A 46 -4.61 13.85 2.21
C THR A 46 -3.27 14.13 1.51
N LEU A 47 -2.41 13.12 1.40
CA LEU A 47 -1.06 13.24 0.87
C LEU A 47 -0.95 12.81 -0.62
N LEU A 48 -1.98 12.14 -1.13
CA LEU A 48 -1.94 11.42 -2.40
C LEU A 48 -1.76 12.35 -3.60
N ASP A 49 -2.51 13.46 -3.67
CA ASP A 49 -2.43 14.40 -4.79
C ASP A 49 -1.04 15.05 -4.88
N ALA A 50 -0.49 15.47 -3.74
CA ALA A 50 0.85 16.03 -3.67
C ALA A 50 1.93 15.00 -4.04
N PHE A 51 1.70 13.72 -3.75
CA PHE A 51 2.57 12.63 -4.20
C PHE A 51 2.47 12.42 -5.72
N LEU A 52 1.26 12.30 -6.28
CA LEU A 52 1.03 12.08 -7.71
C LEU A 52 1.58 13.23 -8.57
N ALA A 53 1.46 14.47 -8.09
CA ALA A 53 2.01 15.66 -8.75
C ALA A 53 3.52 15.58 -9.00
N LYS A 54 4.26 14.80 -8.20
CA LYS A 54 5.70 14.61 -8.37
C LYS A 54 6.07 13.68 -9.54
N LYS A 55 5.09 12.99 -10.14
CA LYS A 55 5.27 12.07 -11.29
C LYS A 55 6.33 11.00 -11.05
N ILE A 56 6.40 10.53 -9.79
CA ILE A 56 7.32 9.47 -9.39
C ILE A 56 6.68 8.13 -9.79
N SER A 57 7.40 7.35 -10.59
CA SER A 57 7.03 5.97 -10.86
C SER A 57 7.49 5.09 -9.70
N MET A 58 6.61 4.86 -8.71
CA MET A 58 6.81 3.91 -7.63
C MET A 58 5.92 2.69 -7.86
N PRO A 59 6.47 1.55 -8.33
CA PRO A 59 5.74 0.31 -8.49
C PRO A 59 5.15 -0.20 -7.17
N VAL A 60 3.89 -0.62 -7.18
CA VAL A 60 3.21 -1.12 -5.97
C VAL A 60 2.45 -2.41 -6.24
N HIS A 61 2.72 -3.44 -5.44
CA HIS A 61 1.89 -4.64 -5.34
C HIS A 61 0.88 -4.45 -4.21
N PHE A 62 -0.40 -4.70 -4.50
CA PHE A 62 -1.50 -4.68 -3.57
C PHE A 62 -2.01 -6.10 -3.39
N SER A 63 -2.18 -6.54 -2.15
CA SER A 63 -2.79 -7.84 -1.89
C SER A 63 -3.59 -7.91 -0.62
N SER A 64 -4.62 -8.75 -0.62
CA SER A 64 -5.48 -9.02 0.52
C SER A 64 -6.27 -10.32 0.31
N GLY A 65 -6.96 -10.78 1.34
CA GLY A 65 -7.93 -11.86 1.26
C GLY A 65 -9.37 -11.31 1.16
N ASP A 66 -10.28 -12.02 0.52
CA ASP A 66 -11.68 -11.61 0.35
C ASP A 66 -12.62 -11.97 1.52
N HIS A 67 -12.13 -12.74 2.50
CA HIS A 67 -12.80 -13.01 3.77
C HIS A 67 -12.13 -12.23 4.92
N ASP A 68 -11.49 -11.12 4.59
CA ASP A 68 -10.87 -10.22 5.56
C ASP A 68 -11.96 -9.41 6.28
N ASP A 69 -12.14 -9.64 7.59
CA ASP A 69 -13.15 -8.97 8.41
C ASP A 69 -13.02 -7.43 8.40
N PHE A 70 -11.85 -6.90 8.03
CA PHE A 70 -11.59 -5.48 7.91
C PHE A 70 -11.76 -4.92 6.49
N GLN A 71 -12.23 -5.74 5.55
CA GLN A 71 -12.52 -5.37 4.15
C GLN A 71 -11.30 -4.74 3.46
N ILE A 72 -10.10 -5.26 3.76
CA ILE A 72 -8.86 -4.71 3.21
C ILE A 72 -8.78 -4.89 1.70
N GLU A 73 -9.40 -5.92 1.14
CA GLU A 73 -9.52 -6.12 -0.30
C GLU A 73 -10.22 -4.95 -0.99
N TYR A 74 -11.28 -4.41 -0.39
CA TYR A 74 -11.97 -3.22 -0.88
C TYR A 74 -11.05 -1.99 -0.85
N HIS A 75 -10.40 -1.73 0.29
CA HIS A 75 -9.49 -0.58 0.42
C HIS A 75 -8.27 -0.68 -0.49
N ALA A 76 -7.68 -1.86 -0.63
CA ALA A 76 -6.57 -2.14 -1.53
C ALA A 76 -6.98 -1.97 -3.00
N THR A 77 -8.17 -2.44 -3.38
CA THR A 77 -8.69 -2.28 -4.75
C THR A 77 -8.91 -0.81 -5.10
N ASN A 78 -9.43 -0.01 -4.17
CA ASN A 78 -9.61 1.42 -4.36
C ASN A 78 -8.28 2.16 -4.56
N LEU A 79 -7.27 1.86 -3.73
CA LEU A 79 -5.96 2.48 -3.87
C LEU A 79 -5.23 2.00 -5.13
N TYR A 80 -5.36 0.72 -5.49
CA TYR A 80 -4.86 0.17 -6.74
C TYR A 80 -5.43 0.88 -7.96
N LYS A 81 -6.73 1.22 -7.96
CA LYS A 81 -7.36 1.97 -9.05
C LYS A 81 -6.66 3.32 -9.27
N VAL A 82 -6.25 4.01 -8.21
CA VAL A 82 -5.48 5.27 -8.34
C VAL A 82 -4.18 5.05 -9.12
N TRP A 83 -3.42 4.01 -8.79
CA TRP A 83 -2.18 3.67 -9.51
C TRP A 83 -2.45 3.35 -10.98
N ARG A 84 -3.47 2.52 -11.23
CA ARG A 84 -3.88 2.13 -12.59
C ARG A 84 -4.31 3.34 -13.43
N ASP A 85 -5.12 4.23 -12.89
CA ASP A 85 -5.62 5.42 -13.59
C ASP A 85 -4.48 6.40 -13.91
N ASN A 86 -3.46 6.47 -13.05
CA ASN A 86 -2.25 7.28 -13.25
C ASN A 86 -1.17 6.57 -14.07
N LYS A 87 -1.43 5.36 -14.57
CA LYS A 87 -0.49 4.55 -15.38
C LYS A 87 0.85 4.29 -14.65
N ILE A 88 0.82 4.22 -13.32
CA ILE A 88 1.97 3.82 -12.52
C ILE A 88 1.95 2.29 -12.44
N PRO A 89 3.11 1.60 -12.59
CA PRO A 89 3.15 0.14 -12.48
C PRO A 89 2.51 -0.34 -11.18
N ALA A 90 1.55 -1.26 -11.27
CA ALA A 90 0.91 -1.85 -10.11
C ALA A 90 0.29 -3.21 -10.42
N GLU A 91 0.24 -4.07 -9.42
CA GLU A 91 -0.47 -5.35 -9.45
C GLU A 91 -1.42 -5.47 -8.26
N LEU A 92 -2.54 -6.17 -8.46
CA LEU A 92 -3.53 -6.46 -7.44
C LEU A 92 -3.74 -7.98 -7.36
N ARG A 93 -3.62 -8.55 -6.16
CA ARG A 93 -3.86 -9.97 -5.87
C ARG A 93 -4.84 -10.12 -4.71
N ILE A 94 -6.05 -10.58 -5.02
CA ILE A 94 -7.02 -11.01 -4.01
C ILE A 94 -7.09 -12.53 -4.00
N ILE A 95 -7.12 -13.13 -2.82
CA ILE A 95 -7.22 -14.58 -2.61
C ILE A 95 -8.41 -14.93 -1.72
N ASP A 96 -8.82 -16.19 -1.76
CA ASP A 96 -9.73 -16.77 -0.76
C ASP A 96 -8.99 -16.89 0.58
N GLY A 97 -9.21 -15.92 1.48
CA GLY A 97 -8.48 -15.87 2.75
C GLY A 97 -8.94 -14.77 3.69
N ALA A 98 -8.71 -14.97 4.99
CA ALA A 98 -9.04 -14.02 6.04
C ALA A 98 -7.84 -13.13 6.44
N HIS A 99 -8.03 -12.21 7.39
CA HIS A 99 -6.98 -11.34 7.93
C HIS A 99 -6.05 -12.09 8.91
N ASN A 100 -5.31 -13.09 8.41
CA ASN A 100 -4.50 -13.95 9.24
C ASN A 100 -3.18 -14.37 8.58
N TRP A 101 -2.32 -15.01 9.37
CA TRP A 101 -1.00 -15.46 8.91
C TRP A 101 -1.05 -16.48 7.77
N ASP A 102 -2.11 -17.26 7.65
CA ASP A 102 -2.24 -18.24 6.56
C ASP A 102 -2.45 -17.54 5.21
N ALA A 103 -3.30 -16.51 5.17
CA ALA A 103 -3.42 -15.66 3.99
C ALA A 103 -2.10 -14.92 3.70
N PHE A 104 -1.44 -14.38 4.73
CA PHE A 104 -0.21 -13.62 4.54
C PHE A 104 0.93 -14.48 3.94
N LYS A 105 1.07 -15.73 4.41
CA LYS A 105 2.03 -16.70 3.84
C LYS A 105 1.76 -17.00 2.36
N GLN A 106 0.50 -16.99 1.93
CA GLN A 106 0.13 -17.22 0.54
C GLN A 106 0.39 -15.99 -0.35
N LEU A 107 0.12 -14.80 0.17
CA LEU A 107 0.28 -13.54 -0.56
C LEU A 107 1.74 -13.10 -0.70
N LEU A 108 2.56 -13.31 0.34
CA LEU A 108 3.91 -12.77 0.42
C LEU A 108 4.82 -13.20 -0.75
N PRO A 109 4.85 -14.47 -1.21
CA PRO A 109 5.71 -14.86 -2.32
C PRO A 109 5.44 -14.08 -3.61
N ASP A 110 4.17 -13.84 -3.94
CA ASP A 110 3.77 -13.07 -5.13
C ASP A 110 4.22 -11.60 -5.01
N ALA A 111 3.95 -10.99 -3.86
CA ALA A 111 4.33 -9.62 -3.56
C ALA A 111 5.86 -9.42 -3.63
N MET A 112 6.63 -10.37 -3.09
CA MET A 112 8.09 -10.31 -3.15
C MET A 112 8.62 -10.47 -4.57
N ARG A 113 8.04 -11.38 -5.38
CA ARG A 113 8.42 -11.52 -6.80
C ARG A 113 8.20 -10.19 -7.54
N TYR A 114 7.04 -9.57 -7.36
CA TYR A 114 6.75 -8.27 -7.97
C TYR A 114 7.78 -7.21 -7.57
N VAL A 115 8.05 -7.07 -6.28
CA VAL A 115 9.03 -6.09 -5.77
C VAL A 115 10.40 -6.35 -6.38
N PHE A 116 10.90 -7.59 -6.39
CA PHE A 116 12.23 -7.89 -6.93
C PHE A 116 12.32 -7.80 -8.46
N GLN A 117 11.22 -7.98 -9.18
CA GLN A 117 11.17 -7.78 -10.64
C GLN A 117 11.09 -6.31 -11.04
N THR A 118 10.48 -5.47 -10.19
CA THR A 118 10.25 -4.04 -10.48
C THR A 118 11.28 -3.12 -9.86
N VAL A 119 11.95 -3.55 -8.77
CA VAL A 119 13.05 -2.80 -8.18
C VAL A 119 14.17 -2.73 -9.21
N ARG A 120 14.53 -1.51 -9.61
CA ARG A 120 15.70 -1.29 -10.46
C ARG A 120 16.90 -0.96 -9.58
N ARG A 121 18.07 -1.49 -9.93
CA ARG A 121 19.33 -1.08 -9.32
C ARG A 121 19.54 0.42 -9.61
N PRO A 122 20.09 1.22 -8.68
CA PRO A 122 20.63 2.53 -9.03
C PRO A 122 21.71 2.32 -10.09
N GLU A 123 21.44 2.72 -11.33
CA GLU A 123 22.44 2.76 -12.39
C GLU A 123 23.13 4.12 -12.34
N LEU A 124 24.47 4.13 -12.43
CA LEU A 124 25.18 5.36 -12.75
C LEU A 124 24.63 5.84 -14.10
N VAL A 125 24.26 7.13 -14.20
CA VAL A 125 24.05 7.75 -15.49
C VAL A 125 25.41 7.75 -16.17
N ASN A 126 25.70 6.71 -16.94
CA ASN A 126 26.79 6.77 -17.88
C ASN A 126 26.39 7.85 -18.88
N GLY A 127 27.02 9.02 -18.73
CA GLY A 127 26.97 10.05 -19.75
C GLY A 127 27.23 9.39 -21.08
N ALA A 128 26.34 9.63 -22.04
CA ALA A 128 26.44 9.11 -23.39
C ALA A 128 27.89 9.24 -23.86
N SER A 129 28.53 8.10 -24.03
CA SER A 129 29.83 8.03 -24.67
C SER A 129 29.55 7.99 -26.18
N GLN A 130 29.93 9.10 -26.82
CA GLN A 130 30.05 9.36 -28.26
C GLN A 130 28.77 9.68 -29.03
#